data_AF-A0A3B0RVM8-F1
#
_entry.id   AF-A0A3B0RVM8-F1
#
_cell.length_a   1.000
_cell.length_b   1.000
_cell.length_c   1.000
_cell.angle_alpha   90.00
_cell.angle_beta   90.00
_cell.angle_gamma   90.00
#
_symmetry.space_group_name_H-M   'P 1'
#
loop_
_entity.id
_entity.type
_entity.pdbx_description
1 polymer ?
#
loop_
_entity_poly.entity_id
_entity_poly.type
_entity_poly.pdbx_seq_one_letter_code
_entity_poly.pdbx_strand_id
1 'polypeptide(L)'
;MSDSNQIDPDNPVILAVIIGAHGIAGEVRLKLFCENLDSLKLHKNFNQGALTLKSVKPHKMGAIARFTEITDRNGAEAARGTELTVPRSALPELDGDEFYHIDLIGLRCVSDTGEELGKIFAIYDFGAGDVIEIERVDGTKFM
;
A
#
# COMPACT_ATOMS: atom_id res chain seq x y z
N MET A 1 14.32 -16.42 -21.23
CA MET A 1 14.42 -16.10 -19.78
C MET A 1 13.94 -14.67 -19.66
N SER A 2 12.66 -14.50 -19.37
CA SER A 2 12.01 -13.20 -19.27
C SER A 2 12.14 -12.72 -17.83
N ASP A 3 12.96 -11.70 -17.61
CA ASP A 3 13.02 -10.93 -16.37
C ASP A 3 11.63 -10.31 -16.13
N SER A 4 10.84 -10.96 -15.28
CA SER A 4 9.46 -10.55 -14.98
C SER A 4 9.38 -9.53 -13.84
N ASN A 5 10.46 -8.79 -13.54
CA ASN A 5 10.45 -7.74 -12.53
C ASN A 5 10.64 -6.36 -13.15
N GLN A 6 9.92 -6.12 -14.25
CA GLN A 6 9.72 -4.77 -14.75
C GLN A 6 8.68 -4.12 -13.83
N ILE A 7 9.11 -3.13 -13.04
CA ILE A 7 8.19 -2.27 -12.28
C ILE A 7 7.22 -1.68 -13.31
N ASP A 8 6.00 -2.20 -13.36
CA ASP A 8 5.01 -1.76 -14.31
C ASP A 8 4.50 -0.38 -13.85
N PRO A 9 4.83 0.71 -14.56
CA PRO A 9 4.40 2.05 -14.18
C PRO A 9 2.87 2.21 -14.20
N ASP A 10 2.16 1.32 -14.89
CA ASP A 10 0.70 1.31 -14.98
C ASP A 10 0.04 0.52 -13.82
N ASN A 11 0.81 -0.19 -12.99
CA ASN A 11 0.25 -0.90 -11.85
C ASN A 11 -0.06 0.09 -10.72
N PRO A 12 -1.34 0.28 -10.35
CA PRO A 12 -1.71 1.27 -9.34
C PRO A 12 -1.26 0.83 -7.95
N VAL A 13 -0.92 1.81 -7.10
CA VAL A 13 -0.43 1.55 -5.75
C VAL A 13 -1.61 1.54 -4.78
N ILE A 14 -1.68 0.49 -3.95
CA ILE A 14 -2.72 0.32 -2.94
C ILE A 14 -2.29 1.05 -1.66
N LEU A 15 -3.07 2.04 -1.24
CA LEU A 15 -2.78 2.82 -0.04
C LEU A 15 -3.55 2.32 1.19
N ALA A 16 -4.71 1.69 0.99
CA ALA A 16 -5.55 1.17 2.06
C ALA A 16 -6.56 0.15 1.52
N VAL A 17 -7.26 -0.53 2.42
CA VAL A 17 -8.42 -1.38 2.09
C VAL A 17 -9.60 -1.08 3.02
N ILE A 18 -10.81 -1.08 2.45
CA ILE A 18 -12.04 -0.95 3.22
C ILE A 18 -12.31 -2.25 3.99
N ILE A 19 -12.31 -2.19 5.32
CA ILE A 19 -12.47 -3.36 6.21
C ILE A 19 -13.87 -3.44 6.84
N GLY A 20 -14.80 -2.58 6.45
CA GLY A 20 -16.22 -2.64 6.81
C GLY A 20 -16.80 -1.29 7.21
N ALA A 21 -18.11 -1.26 7.49
CA ALA A 21 -18.79 -0.02 7.80
C ALA A 21 -18.44 0.55 9.20
N HIS A 22 -18.70 1.85 9.35
CA HIS A 22 -18.71 2.61 10.59
C HIS A 22 -20.01 3.43 10.68
N GLY A 23 -20.82 3.19 11.72
CA GLY A 23 -22.11 3.86 11.87
C GLY A 23 -23.10 3.56 10.74
N ILE A 24 -23.99 4.53 10.48
CA ILE A 24 -25.08 4.41 9.48
C ILE A 24 -24.96 5.37 8.29
N ALA A 25 -24.09 6.38 8.38
CA ALA A 25 -24.02 7.50 7.43
C ALA A 25 -22.99 7.28 6.30
N GLY A 26 -22.72 6.02 5.93
CA GLY A 26 -21.78 5.68 4.85
C GLY A 26 -20.30 5.79 5.20
N GLU A 27 -19.94 5.97 6.47
CA GLU A 27 -18.54 5.95 6.87
C GLU A 27 -17.97 4.53 6.83
N VAL A 28 -16.71 4.40 6.45
CA VAL A 28 -16.01 3.12 6.34
C VAL A 28 -14.77 3.10 7.22
N ARG A 29 -14.43 1.93 7.74
CA ARG A 29 -13.15 1.66 8.39
C ARG A 29 -12.12 1.26 7.34
N LEU A 30 -10.93 1.82 7.44
CA LEU A 30 -9.80 1.52 6.57
C LEU A 30 -8.68 0.84 7.37
N LYS A 31 -8.11 -0.23 6.80
CA LYS A 31 -6.75 -0.68 7.15
C LYS A 31 -5.79 0.03 6.21
N LEU A 32 -4.79 0.72 6.75
CA LEU A 32 -3.82 1.49 5.98
C LEU A 32 -2.60 0.64 5.62
N PHE A 33 -2.02 0.90 4.45
CA PHE A 33 -0.74 0.35 4.02
C PHE A 33 0.31 1.45 3.81
N CYS A 34 -0.10 2.71 3.72
CA CYS A 34 0.82 3.85 3.75
C CYS A 34 1.31 4.14 5.17
N GLU A 35 2.50 4.75 5.28
CA GLU A 35 3.18 5.06 6.54
C GLU A 35 2.30 5.88 7.49
N ASN A 36 1.56 6.85 6.95
CA ASN A 36 0.73 7.74 7.73
C ASN A 36 -0.59 8.09 7.04
N LEU A 37 -1.51 8.63 7.83
CA LEU A 37 -2.83 9.05 7.34
C LEU A 37 -2.75 10.20 6.33
N ASP A 38 -1.72 11.04 6.42
CA ASP A 38 -1.58 12.22 5.59
C ASP A 38 -1.31 11.84 4.12
N SER A 39 -0.68 10.70 3.88
CA SER A 39 -0.52 10.11 2.54
C SER A 39 -1.88 9.91 1.84
N LEU A 40 -2.91 9.44 2.54
CA LEU A 40 -4.26 9.33 1.96
C LEU A 40 -4.90 10.68 1.67
N LYS A 41 -4.63 11.71 2.50
CA LYS A 41 -5.23 13.04 2.33
C LYS A 41 -4.70 13.79 1.12
N LEU A 42 -3.52 13.41 0.61
CA LEU A 42 -2.97 13.95 -0.63
C LEU A 42 -3.83 13.60 -1.85
N HIS A 43 -4.64 12.55 -1.76
CA HIS A 43 -5.45 12.05 -2.86
C HIS A 43 -6.94 12.29 -2.62
N LYS A 44 -7.57 13.00 -3.55
CA LYS A 44 -9.03 13.20 -3.53
C LYS A 44 -9.78 12.04 -4.18
N ASN A 45 -9.18 11.41 -5.18
CA ASN A 45 -9.81 10.38 -6.01
C ASN A 45 -9.03 9.08 -5.93
N PHE A 46 -9.75 7.97 -5.76
CA PHE A 46 -9.20 6.62 -5.73
C PHE A 46 -9.83 5.77 -6.85
N ASN A 47 -9.16 4.70 -7.24
CA ASN A 47 -9.67 3.70 -8.18
C ASN A 47 -10.14 4.34 -9.49
N GLN A 48 -9.28 5.16 -10.11
CA GLN A 48 -9.58 5.90 -11.35
C GLN A 48 -10.80 6.84 -11.25
N GLY A 49 -11.09 7.36 -10.04
CA GLY A 49 -12.20 8.28 -9.81
C GLY A 49 -13.52 7.59 -9.42
N ALA A 50 -13.52 6.27 -9.20
CA ALA A 50 -14.69 5.56 -8.70
C ALA A 50 -15.05 5.93 -7.25
N LEU A 51 -14.08 6.42 -6.47
CA LEU A 51 -14.28 6.85 -5.08
C LEU A 51 -13.66 8.22 -4.84
N THR A 52 -14.47 9.17 -4.36
CA THR A 52 -14.06 10.53 -4.04
C THR A 52 -14.04 10.73 -2.53
N LEU A 53 -12.85 10.90 -1.95
CA LEU A 53 -12.66 11.09 -0.51
C LEU A 53 -13.21 12.45 -0.06
N LYS A 54 -14.18 12.43 0.88
CA LYS A 54 -14.75 13.62 1.52
C LYS A 54 -14.03 13.97 2.81
N SER A 55 -13.70 12.97 3.61
CA SER A 55 -12.98 13.16 4.87
C SER A 55 -12.33 11.87 5.31
N VAL A 56 -11.25 12.00 6.09
CA VAL A 56 -10.58 10.88 6.75
C VAL A 56 -10.08 11.34 8.11
N LYS A 57 -10.21 10.48 9.12
CA LYS A 57 -9.74 10.74 10.49
C LYS A 57 -9.06 9.50 11.09
N PRO A 58 -8.08 9.68 11.99
CA PRO A 58 -7.44 8.56 12.68
C PRO A 58 -8.45 7.72 13.47
N HIS A 59 -8.20 6.41 13.56
CA HIS A 59 -8.95 5.48 14.38
C HIS A 59 -8.00 4.43 14.97
N LYS A 60 -8.40 3.75 16.07
CA LYS A 60 -7.53 2.80 16.80
C LYS A 60 -6.88 1.70 15.95
N MET A 61 -7.46 1.36 14.80
CA MET A 61 -6.98 0.29 13.91
C MET A 61 -6.92 0.76 12.45
N GLY A 62 -6.38 1.97 12.22
CA GLY A 62 -6.26 2.59 10.90
C GLY A 62 -7.02 3.91 10.84
N ALA A 63 -8.02 4.00 9.97
CA ALA A 63 -8.77 5.24 9.77
C ALA A 63 -10.28 5.03 9.61
N ILE A 64 -11.03 6.11 9.78
CA ILE A 64 -12.42 6.21 9.32
C ILE A 64 -12.45 7.20 8.17
N ALA A 65 -13.04 6.81 7.05
CA ALA A 65 -13.20 7.65 5.86
C ALA A 65 -14.66 7.80 5.46
N ARG A 66 -14.96 8.89 4.76
CA ARG A 66 -16.21 9.12 4.06
C ARG A 66 -15.93 9.36 2.58
N PHE A 67 -16.68 8.68 1.73
CA PHE A 67 -16.63 8.87 0.27
C PHE A 67 -17.91 9.55 -0.22
N THR A 68 -17.87 10.13 -1.41
CA THR A 68 -19.06 10.78 -1.99
C THR A 68 -20.11 9.75 -2.37
N GLU A 69 -19.64 8.60 -2.86
CA GLU A 69 -20.38 7.52 -3.49
C GLU A 69 -20.95 6.53 -2.46
N ILE A 70 -20.41 6.53 -1.23
CA ILE A 70 -20.85 5.68 -0.13
C ILE A 70 -21.65 6.53 0.85
N THR A 71 -22.97 6.46 0.78
CA THR A 71 -23.87 7.38 1.51
C THR A 71 -24.57 6.75 2.72
N ASP A 72 -24.57 5.43 2.83
CA ASP A 72 -25.24 4.71 3.91
C ASP A 72 -24.49 3.45 4.35
N ARG A 73 -24.98 2.82 5.42
CA ARG A 73 -24.40 1.58 5.96
C ARG A 73 -24.32 0.46 4.94
N ASN A 74 -25.34 0.30 4.09
CA ASN A 74 -25.41 -0.81 3.15
C ASN A 74 -24.35 -0.66 2.06
N GLY A 75 -24.18 0.56 1.53
CA GLY A 75 -23.08 0.88 0.61
C GLY A 75 -21.71 0.66 1.26
N ALA A 76 -21.56 1.04 2.53
CA ALA A 76 -20.31 0.86 3.26
C ALA A 76 -19.95 -0.63 3.48
N GLU A 77 -20.94 -1.48 3.78
CA GLU A 77 -20.73 -2.93 3.89
C GLU A 77 -20.47 -3.56 2.52
N ALA A 78 -21.17 -3.13 1.46
CA ALA A 78 -20.94 -3.60 0.10
C ALA A 78 -19.54 -3.26 -0.42
N ALA A 79 -18.96 -2.15 0.02
CA ALA A 79 -17.61 -1.73 -0.34
C ALA A 79 -16.51 -2.48 0.44
N ARG A 80 -16.84 -3.35 1.40
CA ARG A 80 -15.85 -4.14 2.14
C ARG A 80 -14.97 -4.97 1.19
N GLY A 81 -13.66 -4.93 1.42
CA GLY A 81 -12.67 -5.60 0.59
C GLY A 81 -12.18 -4.75 -0.59
N THR A 82 -12.78 -3.58 -0.84
CA THR A 82 -12.29 -2.67 -1.88
C THR A 82 -10.96 -2.08 -1.47
N GLU A 83 -9.94 -2.33 -2.30
CA GLU A 83 -8.64 -1.68 -2.22
C GLU A 83 -8.74 -0.24 -2.73
N LEU A 84 -8.14 0.70 -2.01
CA LEU A 84 -8.05 2.10 -2.38
C LEU A 84 -6.73 2.33 -3.11
N THR A 85 -6.82 2.57 -4.41
CA THR A 85 -5.65 2.65 -5.28
C THR A 85 -5.50 4.02 -5.94
N VAL A 86 -4.24 4.40 -6.19
CA VAL A 86 -3.87 5.62 -6.94
C VAL A 86 -2.89 5.24 -8.05
N PRO A 87 -2.86 5.98 -9.17
CA PRO A 87 -1.82 5.76 -10.17
C PRO A 87 -0.46 6.04 -9.54
N ARG A 88 0.55 5.27 -9.94
CA ARG A 88 1.92 5.42 -9.44
C ARG A 88 2.46 6.83 -9.65
N SER A 89 2.13 7.46 -10.78
CA SER A 89 2.48 8.84 -11.11
C SER A 89 1.85 9.91 -10.21
N ALA A 90 0.90 9.54 -9.33
CA ALA A 90 0.33 10.46 -8.35
C ALA A 90 1.02 10.39 -6.99
N LEU A 91 1.92 9.42 -6.76
CA LEU A 91 2.71 9.37 -5.54
C LEU A 91 3.68 10.55 -5.49
N PRO A 92 4.04 11.04 -4.28
CA PRO A 92 5.08 12.04 -4.12
C PRO A 92 6.36 11.65 -4.86
N GLU A 93 7.08 12.65 -5.39
CA GLU A 93 8.44 12.43 -5.85
C GLU A 93 9.30 12.07 -4.63
N LEU A 94 10.10 11.02 -4.79
CA LEU A 94 11.07 10.57 -3.80
C LEU A 94 12.37 11.35 -3.96
N ASP A 95 13.05 11.62 -2.85
CA ASP A 95 14.43 12.08 -2.91
C ASP A 95 15.34 10.95 -3.46
N GLY A 96 16.55 11.30 -3.92
CA GLY A 96 17.42 10.38 -4.68
C GLY A 96 17.89 9.13 -3.92
N ASP A 97 17.68 9.09 -2.61
CA ASP A 97 18.01 8.01 -1.68
C ASP A 97 16.78 7.32 -1.08
N GLU A 98 15.56 7.73 -1.47
CA GLU A 98 14.33 7.12 -0.99
C GLU A 98 13.75 6.12 -2.00
N PHE A 99 13.11 5.06 -1.49
CA PHE A 99 12.46 4.02 -2.29
C PHE A 99 11.14 3.63 -1.66
N TYR A 100 10.10 3.41 -2.46
CA TYR A 100 8.91 2.74 -1.94
C TYR A 100 9.21 1.27 -1.72
N HIS A 101 8.83 0.71 -0.57
CA HIS A 101 9.05 -0.70 -0.25
C HIS A 101 8.52 -1.65 -1.34
N ILE A 102 7.39 -1.31 -1.97
CA ILE A 102 6.79 -2.11 -3.05
C ILE A 102 7.71 -2.25 -4.28
N ASP A 103 8.63 -1.30 -4.48
CA ASP A 103 9.58 -1.30 -5.59
C ASP A 103 10.76 -2.24 -5.34
N LEU A 104 11.03 -2.49 -4.06
CA LEU A 104 12.13 -3.32 -3.62
C LEU A 104 11.71 -4.80 -3.60
N ILE A 105 10.44 -5.11 -3.32
CA ILE A 105 9.94 -6.48 -3.31
C ILE A 105 10.17 -7.17 -4.66
N GLY A 106 10.77 -8.35 -4.63
CA GLY A 106 11.13 -9.16 -5.80
C GLY A 106 12.49 -8.86 -6.42
N LEU A 107 13.16 -7.76 -6.02
CA LEU A 107 14.52 -7.46 -6.49
C LEU A 107 15.52 -8.51 -6.02
N ARG A 108 16.54 -8.78 -6.85
CA ARG A 108 17.63 -9.71 -6.56
C ARG A 108 18.58 -9.10 -5.53
N CYS A 109 18.87 -9.84 -4.46
CA CYS A 109 19.87 -9.48 -3.47
C CYS A 109 21.20 -10.16 -3.80
N VAL A 110 22.27 -9.38 -3.82
CA VAL A 110 23.64 -9.85 -4.11
C VAL A 110 24.59 -9.30 -3.04
N SER A 111 25.50 -10.12 -2.53
CA SER A 111 26.53 -9.69 -1.58
C SER A 111 27.58 -8.78 -2.26
N ASP A 112 28.43 -8.16 -1.44
CA ASP A 112 29.61 -7.42 -1.90
C ASP A 112 30.63 -8.29 -2.65
N THR A 113 30.61 -9.61 -2.41
CA THR A 113 31.43 -10.61 -3.11
C THR A 113 30.79 -11.14 -4.40
N GLY A 114 29.55 -10.73 -4.72
CA GLY A 114 28.82 -11.18 -5.91
C GLY A 114 28.00 -12.46 -5.72
N GLU A 115 27.88 -12.97 -4.50
CA GLU A 115 27.03 -14.13 -4.17
C GLU A 115 25.55 -13.74 -4.26
N GLU A 116 24.76 -14.54 -4.97
CA GLU A 116 23.31 -14.35 -4.99
C GLU A 116 22.68 -14.86 -3.70
N LEU A 117 22.07 -13.93 -2.96
CA LEU A 117 21.46 -14.21 -1.66
C LEU A 117 20.00 -14.64 -1.79
N GLY A 118 19.33 -14.24 -2.88
CA GLY A 118 17.91 -14.52 -3.13
C GLY A 118 17.17 -13.30 -3.68
N LYS A 119 15.89 -13.19 -3.34
CA LYS A 119 15.05 -12.03 -3.68
C LYS A 119 14.42 -11.41 -2.44
N ILE A 120 14.21 -10.10 -2.46
CA ILE A 120 13.47 -9.40 -1.40
C ILE A 120 12.04 -9.96 -1.36
N PHE A 121 11.68 -10.54 -0.22
CA PHE A 121 10.35 -11.09 0.03
C PHE A 121 9.44 -10.07 0.71
N ALA A 122 9.96 -9.37 1.72
CA ALA A 122 9.22 -8.38 2.49
C ALA A 122 10.17 -7.33 3.09
N ILE A 123 9.60 -6.17 3.43
CA ILE A 123 10.25 -5.13 4.20
C ILE A 123 9.37 -4.81 5.40
N TYR A 124 9.99 -4.73 6.58
CA TYR A 124 9.32 -4.45 7.84
C TYR A 124 9.94 -3.22 8.50
N ASP A 125 9.11 -2.26 8.89
CA ASP A 125 9.51 -1.16 9.76
C ASP A 125 8.99 -1.42 11.18
N PHE A 126 9.93 -1.60 12.12
CA PHE A 126 9.63 -1.79 13.55
C PHE A 126 9.93 -0.54 14.40
N GLY A 127 10.16 0.62 13.76
CA GLY A 127 10.45 1.90 14.42
C GLY A 127 11.93 2.16 14.71
N ALA A 128 12.83 1.28 14.24
CA ALA A 128 14.29 1.42 14.36
C ALA A 128 15.00 1.36 13.00
N GLY A 129 14.25 1.48 11.91
CA GLY A 129 14.71 1.29 10.54
C GLY A 129 14.09 0.06 9.88
N ASP A 130 14.29 -0.03 8.57
CA ASP A 130 13.77 -1.11 7.74
C ASP A 130 14.56 -2.40 7.90
N VAL A 131 13.84 -3.51 8.06
CA VAL A 131 14.36 -4.87 8.04
C VAL A 131 13.90 -5.55 6.77
N ILE A 132 14.85 -6.02 5.95
CA ILE A 132 14.59 -6.67 4.67
C ILE A 132 14.62 -8.18 4.88
N GLU A 133 13.52 -8.86 4.60
CA GLU A 133 13.48 -10.32 4.56
C GLU A 133 13.74 -10.82 3.13
N ILE A 134 14.71 -11.71 2.98
CA ILE A 134 15.15 -12.29 1.71
C ILE A 134 14.73 -13.75 1.65
N GLU A 135 14.11 -14.16 0.53
CA GLU A 135 13.81 -15.55 0.21
C GLU A 135 14.89 -16.14 -0.71
N ARG A 136 15.55 -17.20 -0.25
CA ARG A 136 16.52 -17.98 -1.02
C ARG A 136 15.81 -18.82 -2.09
N VAL A 137 16.59 -19.32 -3.05
CA VAL A 137 16.11 -20.22 -4.12
C VAL A 137 15.47 -21.50 -3.55
N ASP A 138 15.91 -21.97 -2.39
CA ASP A 138 15.35 -23.15 -1.71
C ASP A 138 14.07 -22.84 -0.89
N GLY A 139 13.58 -21.60 -0.93
CA GLY A 139 12.39 -21.13 -0.22
C GLY A 139 12.63 -20.78 1.25
N THR A 140 13.87 -20.90 1.76
CA THR A 140 14.20 -20.44 3.12
C THR A 140 14.27 -18.92 3.17
N LYS A 141 13.83 -18.35 4.31
CA LYS A 141 13.80 -16.91 4.52
C LYS A 141 14.74 -16.49 5.64
N PHE A 142 15.35 -15.33 5.48
CA PHE A 142 16.21 -14.72 6.50
C PHE A 142 16.12 -13.19 6.42
N MET A 143 16.51 -12.53 7.52
CA MET A 143 16.55 -11.08 7.67
C MET A 143 17.98 -10.62 7.90
#